data_AF-A0A6I4XJD9-F1
#
_entry.id   AF-A0A6I4XJD9-F1
#
_cell.length_a   1.000
_cell.length_b   1.000
_cell.length_c   1.000
_cell.angle_alpha   90.00
_cell.angle_beta   90.00
_cell.angle_gamma   90.00
#
_symmetry.space_group_name_H-M   'P 1'
#
loop_
_entity.id
_entity.type
_entity.pdbx_description
1 polymer ?
#
loop_
_entity_poly.entity_id
_entity_poly.type
_entity_poly.pdbx_seq_one_letter_code
_entity_poly.pdbx_strand_id
1 'polypeptide(L)'
;MITSDELTENLSPFELSLFLEKKLHEENHNLETLLNAGRGNPNWTAPTPREAFFLLGQFATKETLREGSEQTAGMIQPSFGRTQRFLNFLAENPSKGATFLQEIWTAEHNYFGMDKEMWLDAMLDYVIGDNYP
;
A
#
# COMPACT_ATOMS: atom_id res chain seq x y z
N MET A 1 -17.22 9.19 -50.54
CA MET A 1 -16.21 9.45 -49.49
C MET A 1 -16.59 8.56 -48.34
N ILE A 2 -15.86 7.48 -48.12
CA ILE A 2 -16.08 6.61 -46.97
C ILE A 2 -15.61 7.42 -45.76
N THR A 3 -16.49 7.70 -44.81
CA THR A 3 -16.14 8.44 -43.58
C THR A 3 -15.30 7.54 -42.66
N SER A 4 -14.54 8.10 -41.72
CA SER A 4 -13.77 7.30 -40.75
C SER A 4 -14.63 6.30 -39.98
N ASP A 5 -15.91 6.62 -39.83
CA ASP A 5 -16.89 5.83 -39.09
C ASP A 5 -17.33 4.58 -39.87
N GLU A 6 -17.43 4.64 -41.20
CA GLU A 6 -17.73 3.46 -42.04
C GLU A 6 -16.56 2.45 -42.08
N LEU A 7 -15.34 2.91 -41.79
CA LEU A 7 -14.13 2.07 -41.72
C LEU A 7 -14.01 1.32 -40.39
N THR A 8 -14.51 1.89 -39.28
CA THR A 8 -14.43 1.26 -37.95
C THR A 8 -15.50 0.19 -37.75
N GLU A 9 -16.67 0.31 -38.38
CA GLU A 9 -17.76 -0.68 -38.31
C GLU A 9 -17.41 -2.03 -38.97
N ASN A 10 -16.41 -2.06 -39.85
CA ASN A 10 -15.95 -3.27 -40.54
C ASN A 10 -14.73 -3.94 -39.86
N LEU A 11 -14.18 -3.36 -38.79
CA LEU A 11 -13.05 -3.92 -38.07
C LEU A 11 -13.50 -5.06 -37.15
N SER A 12 -12.68 -6.11 -37.06
CA SER A 12 -12.85 -7.08 -35.98
C SER A 12 -12.62 -6.44 -34.60
N PRO A 13 -13.15 -7.00 -33.51
CA PRO A 13 -12.92 -6.47 -32.15
C PRO A 13 -11.44 -6.27 -31.80
N PHE A 14 -10.55 -7.13 -32.32
CA PHE A 14 -9.12 -7.00 -32.12
C PHE A 14 -8.53 -5.80 -32.89
N GLU A 15 -8.90 -5.64 -34.17
CA GLU A 15 -8.42 -4.53 -35.00
C GLU A 15 -8.95 -3.18 -34.51
N LEU A 16 -10.19 -3.15 -34.00
CA LEU A 16 -10.76 -1.97 -33.37
C LEU A 16 -9.98 -1.57 -32.11
N SER A 17 -9.61 -2.53 -31.26
CA SER A 17 -8.80 -2.27 -30.06
C SER A 17 -7.44 -1.66 -30.42
N LEU A 18 -6.74 -2.21 -31.41
CA LEU A 18 -5.44 -1.70 -31.86
C LEU A 18 -5.56 -0.30 -32.50
N PHE A 19 -6.62 -0.07 -33.28
CA PHE A 19 -6.91 1.24 -33.86
C PHE A 19 -7.15 2.31 -32.78
N LEU A 20 -7.95 1.98 -31.75
CA LEU A 20 -8.22 2.86 -30.62
C LEU A 20 -6.96 3.11 -29.77
N GLU A 21 -6.14 2.09 -29.52
CA GLU A 21 -4.86 2.23 -28.79
C GLU A 21 -3.95 3.22 -29.51
N LYS A 22 -3.78 3.06 -30.84
CA LYS A 22 -2.98 3.99 -31.65
C LYS A 22 -3.50 5.42 -31.57
N LYS A 23 -4.83 5.61 -31.59
CA LYS A 23 -5.46 6.94 -31.46
C LYS A 23 -5.25 7.56 -30.08
N LEU A 24 -5.36 6.78 -29.02
CA LEU A 24 -5.12 7.24 -27.65
C LEU A 24 -3.66 7.67 -27.41
N HIS A 25 -2.69 6.94 -28.00
CA HIS A 25 -1.28 7.34 -27.94
C HIS A 25 -0.98 8.65 -28.69
N GLU A 26 -1.72 8.96 -29.75
CA GLU A 26 -1.63 10.24 -30.47
C GLU A 26 -2.15 11.42 -29.62
N GLU A 27 -3.06 11.16 -28.66
CA GLU A 27 -3.77 12.18 -27.85
C GLU A 27 -3.28 12.30 -26.38
N ASN A 28 -2.21 11.59 -25.99
CA ASN A 28 -1.47 11.77 -24.72
C ASN A 28 -2.32 11.78 -23.43
N HIS A 29 -3.19 10.78 -23.20
CA HIS A 29 -3.93 10.72 -21.93
C HIS A 29 -4.20 9.30 -21.38
N ASN A 30 -4.37 9.26 -20.04
CA ASN A 30 -4.62 8.19 -19.05
C ASN A 30 -5.53 6.98 -19.42
N LEU A 31 -6.00 6.89 -20.65
CA LEU A 31 -6.90 5.83 -21.14
C LEU A 31 -6.15 4.57 -21.64
N GLU A 32 -4.81 4.62 -21.74
CA GLU A 32 -3.98 3.48 -22.21
C GLU A 32 -4.26 2.17 -21.45
N THR A 33 -4.51 2.25 -20.14
CA THR A 33 -4.77 1.06 -19.30
C THR A 33 -6.05 0.30 -19.66
N LEU A 34 -7.08 1.00 -20.19
CA LEU A 34 -8.38 0.40 -20.47
C LEU A 34 -8.33 -0.60 -21.63
N LEU A 35 -7.52 -0.30 -22.66
CA LEU A 35 -7.42 -1.15 -23.86
C LEU A 35 -6.39 -2.27 -23.69
N ASN A 36 -5.32 -2.05 -22.92
CA ASN A 36 -4.19 -2.98 -22.89
C ASN A 36 -4.36 -4.15 -21.92
N ALA A 37 -5.26 -4.05 -20.93
CA ALA A 37 -5.47 -5.10 -19.93
C ALA A 37 -6.93 -5.57 -19.78
N GLY A 38 -7.88 -4.94 -20.48
CA GLY A 38 -9.32 -5.16 -20.26
C GLY A 38 -9.77 -4.83 -18.84
N ARG A 39 -9.02 -3.96 -18.14
CA ARG A 39 -9.26 -3.57 -16.74
C ARG A 39 -9.26 -2.06 -16.61
N GLY A 40 -10.28 -1.51 -15.94
CA GLY A 40 -10.29 -0.10 -15.56
C GLY A 40 -9.60 0.10 -14.22
N ASN A 41 -8.59 0.97 -14.17
CA ASN A 41 -7.95 1.33 -12.90
C ASN A 41 -8.97 2.11 -12.02
N PRO A 42 -9.25 1.68 -10.77
CA PRO A 42 -10.12 2.44 -9.88
C PRO A 42 -9.62 3.88 -9.67
N ASN A 43 -10.55 4.84 -9.63
CA ASN A 43 -10.27 6.25 -9.32
C ASN A 43 -10.47 6.59 -7.84
N TRP A 44 -10.51 5.58 -6.97
CA TRP A 44 -10.65 5.69 -5.53
C TRP A 44 -9.63 4.78 -4.83
N THR A 45 -9.30 5.09 -3.58
CA THR A 45 -8.40 4.29 -2.76
C THR A 45 -8.98 4.11 -1.35
N ALA A 46 -8.38 3.22 -0.55
CA ALA A 46 -8.67 3.06 0.87
C ALA A 46 -7.60 3.80 1.70
N PRO A 47 -7.83 5.06 2.13
CA PRO A 47 -6.80 5.89 2.74
C PRO A 47 -6.43 5.43 4.16
N THR A 48 -7.41 5.02 4.98
CA THR A 48 -7.17 4.62 6.38
C THR A 48 -6.13 3.50 6.56
N PRO A 49 -6.23 2.34 5.87
CA PRO A 49 -5.20 1.31 6.00
C PRO A 49 -3.84 1.72 5.41
N ARG A 50 -3.81 2.65 4.43
CA ARG A 50 -2.56 3.21 3.91
C ARG A 50 -1.88 4.11 4.94
N GLU A 51 -2.65 4.96 5.61
CA GLU A 51 -2.16 5.78 6.72
C GLU A 51 -1.63 4.92 7.86
N ALA A 52 -2.34 3.84 8.23
CA ALA A 52 -1.88 2.86 9.21
C ALA A 52 -0.54 2.20 8.81
N PHE A 53 -0.40 1.81 7.54
CA PHE A 53 0.86 1.26 7.02
C PHE A 53 2.03 2.26 7.16
N PHE A 54 1.81 3.53 6.84
CA PHE A 54 2.85 4.55 7.02
C PHE A 54 3.19 4.82 8.49
N LEU A 55 2.21 4.75 9.39
CA LEU A 55 2.44 4.86 10.83
C LEU A 55 3.26 3.70 11.37
N LEU A 56 2.99 2.46 10.93
CA LEU A 56 3.82 1.31 11.25
C LEU A 56 5.27 1.53 10.78
N GLY A 57 5.45 1.99 9.55
CA GLY A 57 6.79 2.32 9.02
C GLY A 57 7.50 3.40 9.84
N GLN A 58 6.81 4.47 10.22
CA GLN A 58 7.39 5.51 11.09
C GLN A 58 7.78 4.97 12.47
N PHE A 59 6.93 4.13 13.08
CA PHE A 59 7.25 3.51 14.35
C PHE A 59 8.42 2.54 14.23
N ALA A 60 8.45 1.72 13.19
CA ALA A 60 9.54 0.78 12.93
C ALA A 60 10.89 1.51 12.74
N THR A 61 10.92 2.62 12.00
CA THR A 61 12.13 3.45 11.85
C THR A 61 12.60 4.03 13.19
N LYS A 62 11.68 4.38 14.10
CA LYS A 62 12.06 4.80 15.46
C LYS A 62 12.66 3.65 16.27
N GLU A 63 12.16 2.44 16.07
CA GLU A 63 12.65 1.24 16.75
C GLU A 63 14.06 0.83 16.27
N THR A 64 14.39 0.99 14.97
CA THR A 64 15.76 0.71 14.48
C THR A 64 16.80 1.64 15.09
N LEU A 65 16.44 2.91 15.33
CA LEU A 65 17.31 3.93 15.93
C LEU A 65 17.45 3.83 17.46
N ARG A 66 16.78 2.86 18.09
CA ARG A 66 16.71 2.81 19.56
C ARG A 66 18.02 2.36 20.21
N GLU A 67 18.79 1.52 19.54
CA GLU A 67 20.06 0.98 20.05
C GLU A 67 21.29 1.83 19.65
N GLY A 68 21.11 2.90 18.88
CA GLY A 68 22.19 3.80 18.50
C GLY A 68 21.70 5.05 17.78
N SER A 69 22.35 6.19 18.04
CA SER A 69 22.02 7.49 17.44
C SER A 69 22.95 7.84 16.27
N GLU A 70 23.21 6.90 15.37
CA GLU A 70 24.10 7.10 14.22
C GLU A 70 23.31 7.41 12.94
N GLN A 71 24.04 7.76 11.86
CA GLN A 71 23.44 7.97 10.53
C GLN A 71 22.87 6.68 9.93
N THR A 72 23.21 5.52 10.51
CA THR A 72 22.76 4.19 10.13
C THR A 72 22.20 3.46 11.35
N ALA A 73 21.16 2.66 11.14
CA ALA A 73 20.53 1.86 12.17
C ALA A 73 20.69 0.36 11.87
N GLY A 74 20.69 -0.47 12.91
CA GLY A 74 20.70 -1.92 12.77
C GLY A 74 19.32 -2.48 12.43
N MET A 75 19.27 -3.80 12.23
CA MET A 75 18.02 -4.53 12.04
C MET A 75 17.13 -4.42 13.29
N ILE A 76 15.82 -4.53 13.12
CA ILE A 76 14.91 -4.59 14.26
C ILE A 76 15.19 -5.86 15.08
N GLN A 77 15.59 -5.65 16.33
CA GLN A 77 15.79 -6.74 17.29
C GLN A 77 14.61 -6.82 18.25
N PRO A 78 14.20 -8.01 18.72
CA PRO A 78 13.21 -8.15 19.79
C PRO A 78 13.55 -7.27 21.00
N SER A 79 12.59 -6.45 21.45
CA SER A 79 12.85 -5.45 22.49
C SER A 79 11.74 -5.43 23.53
N PHE A 80 12.12 -5.51 24.81
CA PHE A 80 11.17 -5.42 25.91
C PHE A 80 10.42 -4.07 25.90
N GLY A 81 9.12 -4.10 26.20
CA GLY A 81 8.28 -2.90 26.29
C GLY A 81 7.90 -2.26 24.95
N ARG A 82 8.13 -2.95 23.81
CA ARG A 82 7.73 -2.45 22.48
C ARG A 82 6.25 -2.15 22.37
N THR A 83 5.40 -3.02 22.92
CA THR A 83 3.95 -2.80 22.98
C THR A 83 3.58 -1.46 23.58
N GLN A 84 4.15 -1.11 24.74
CA GLN A 84 3.86 0.15 25.38
C GLN A 84 4.33 1.34 24.53
N ARG A 85 5.50 1.22 23.89
CA ARG A 85 6.00 2.27 22.98
C ARG A 85 5.11 2.42 21.75
N PHE A 86 4.61 1.32 21.19
CA PHE A 86 3.68 1.34 20.06
C PHE A 86 2.38 2.04 20.45
N LEU A 87 1.76 1.66 21.57
CA LEU A 87 0.52 2.29 22.05
C LEU A 87 0.72 3.77 22.37
N ASN A 88 1.85 4.14 22.98
CA ASN A 88 2.19 5.55 23.22
C ASN A 88 2.39 6.30 21.91
N PHE A 89 3.10 5.72 20.94
CA PHE A 89 3.30 6.31 19.62
C PHE A 89 1.96 6.59 18.92
N LEU A 90 1.01 5.64 18.97
CA LEU A 90 -0.32 5.86 18.40
C LEU A 90 -1.09 6.97 19.13
N ALA A 91 -0.95 7.07 20.46
CA ALA A 91 -1.57 8.13 21.24
C ALA A 91 -0.97 9.51 20.94
N GLU A 92 0.34 9.59 20.68
CA GLU A 92 1.06 10.81 20.29
C GLU A 92 0.78 11.24 18.84
N ASN A 93 0.26 10.34 18.00
CA ASN A 93 0.02 10.58 16.56
C ASN A 93 -1.45 10.29 16.18
N PRO A 94 -2.43 11.00 16.76
CA PRO A 94 -3.85 10.73 16.54
C PRO A 94 -4.24 10.95 15.07
N SER A 95 -4.85 9.92 14.47
CA SER A 95 -5.27 9.89 13.07
C SER A 95 -6.23 8.73 12.83
N LYS A 96 -6.86 8.65 11.64
CA LYS A 96 -7.73 7.51 11.31
C LYS A 96 -6.92 6.21 11.25
N GLY A 97 -5.70 6.26 10.71
CA GLY A 97 -4.77 5.14 10.72
C GLY A 97 -4.37 4.70 12.13
N ALA A 98 -4.14 5.64 13.05
CA ALA A 98 -3.84 5.30 14.44
C ALA A 98 -5.03 4.64 15.14
N THR A 99 -6.24 5.18 14.96
CA THR A 99 -7.47 4.57 15.48
C THR A 99 -7.65 3.16 14.91
N PHE A 100 -7.45 2.98 13.61
CA PHE A 100 -7.53 1.66 12.97
C PHE A 100 -6.53 0.65 13.56
N LEU A 101 -5.27 1.05 13.80
CA LEU A 101 -4.28 0.18 14.45
C LEU A 101 -4.65 -0.14 15.91
N GLN A 102 -5.22 0.82 16.65
CA GLN A 102 -5.70 0.59 18.01
C GLN A 102 -6.89 -0.38 18.04
N GLU A 103 -7.83 -0.26 17.10
CA GLU A 103 -8.98 -1.17 16.96
C GLU A 103 -8.50 -2.59 16.67
N ILE A 104 -7.56 -2.76 15.74
CA ILE A 104 -6.94 -4.07 15.46
C ILE A 104 -6.25 -4.60 16.72
N TRP A 105 -5.48 -3.77 17.42
CA TRP A 105 -4.75 -4.18 18.63
C TRP A 105 -5.68 -4.63 19.76
N THR A 106 -6.79 -3.93 19.97
CA THR A 106 -7.75 -4.17 21.07
C THR A 106 -8.84 -5.17 20.72
N ALA A 107 -8.93 -5.61 19.46
CA ALA A 107 -9.92 -6.57 19.02
C ALA A 107 -9.92 -7.85 19.87
N GLU A 108 -11.12 -8.31 20.22
CA GLU A 108 -11.35 -9.59 20.90
C GLU A 108 -11.08 -10.78 19.96
N HIS A 109 -11.38 -10.59 18.66
CA HIS A 109 -11.00 -11.54 17.63
C HIS A 109 -9.51 -11.39 17.30
N ASN A 110 -8.78 -12.50 17.34
CA ASN A 110 -7.40 -12.52 16.88
C ASN A 110 -7.35 -12.44 15.34
N TYR A 111 -7.32 -11.23 14.79
CA TYR A 111 -7.14 -10.99 13.36
C TYR A 111 -5.77 -11.44 12.85
N PHE A 112 -4.80 -11.63 13.73
CA PHE A 112 -3.41 -11.91 13.38
C PHE A 112 -3.13 -13.40 13.14
N GLY A 113 -4.00 -14.28 13.65
CA GLY A 113 -3.72 -15.73 13.66
C GLY A 113 -2.51 -16.11 14.53
N MET A 114 -1.99 -15.18 15.31
CA MET A 114 -0.85 -15.34 16.23
C MET A 114 -0.95 -14.34 17.39
N ASP A 115 -0.04 -14.44 18.35
CA ASP A 115 0.05 -13.52 19.47
C ASP A 115 0.26 -12.06 19.00
N LYS A 116 -0.34 -11.08 19.69
CA LYS A 116 -0.40 -9.68 19.22
C LYS A 116 1.00 -9.04 19.22
N GLU A 117 1.80 -9.35 20.23
CA GLU A 117 3.17 -8.92 20.37
C GLU A 117 4.05 -9.58 19.30
N MET A 118 3.87 -10.88 19.06
CA MET A 118 4.53 -11.56 17.94
C MET A 118 4.17 -10.95 16.59
N TRP A 119 2.90 -10.60 16.38
CA TRP A 119 2.46 -9.93 15.16
C TRP A 119 3.13 -8.56 14.99
N LEU A 120 3.22 -7.78 16.07
CA LEU A 120 3.86 -6.47 16.03
C LEU A 120 5.32 -6.62 15.62
N ASP A 121 6.06 -7.53 16.26
CA ASP A 121 7.46 -7.81 15.93
C ASP A 121 7.62 -8.17 14.44
N ALA A 122 6.79 -9.07 13.93
CA ALA A 122 6.81 -9.47 12.52
C ALA A 122 6.47 -8.30 11.58
N MET A 123 5.47 -7.48 11.90
CA MET A 123 5.09 -6.36 11.03
C MET A 123 6.13 -5.26 10.98
N LEU A 124 6.86 -5.03 12.07
CA LEU A 124 7.95 -4.05 12.06
C LEU A 124 9.13 -4.53 11.20
N ASP A 125 9.47 -5.82 11.29
CA ASP A 125 10.46 -6.46 10.43
C ASP A 125 10.05 -6.34 8.94
N TYR A 126 8.81 -6.72 8.63
CA TYR A 126 8.31 -6.71 7.25
C TYR A 126 8.19 -5.32 6.63
N VAL A 127 7.78 -4.30 7.41
CA VAL A 127 7.62 -2.95 6.89
C VAL A 127 8.98 -2.26 6.66
N ILE A 128 10.01 -2.61 7.43
CA ILE A 128 11.37 -2.13 7.21
C ILE A 128 12.02 -2.86 6.04
N GLY A 129 11.77 -4.16 5.89
CA GLY A 129 12.37 -4.96 4.83
C GLY A 129 13.88 -5.13 5.01
N ASP A 130 14.32 -5.27 6.27
CA ASP A 130 15.71 -5.53 6.64
C ASP A 130 16.08 -7.03 6.62
N ASN A 131 15.10 -7.90 6.34
CA ASN A 131 15.29 -9.34 6.15
C ASN A 131 14.78 -9.83 4.78
N TYR A 132 15.36 -10.93 4.30
CA TYR A 132 14.82 -11.65 3.14
C TYR A 132 13.46 -12.29 3.51
N PRO A 133 12.47 -12.27 2.60
CA PRO A 133 11.20 -12.97 2.79
C PRO A 133 11.33 -14.48 2.96
#